data_AF-Q7PXL4-F1
#
_entry.id   AF-Q7PXL4-F1
#
_cell.length_a   1.000
_cell.length_b   1.000
_cell.length_c   1.000
_cell.angle_alpha   90.00
_cell.angle_beta   90.00
_cell.angle_gamma   90.00
#
_symmetry.space_group_name_H-M   'P 1'
#
loop_
_entity.id
_entity.type
_entity.pdbx_description
1 polymer ?
#
loop_
_entity_poly.entity_id
_entity_poly.type
_entity_poly.pdbx_seq_one_letter_code
_entity_poly.pdbx_strand_id
1 'polypeptide(L)'
;KQLPPPEHISECSDVSDGYEEEEEVPVVTSPETGLDAVNGVQPELQRTEQESVLARMYIAYEYFGNDGKDSLDQLLGPIPVNAKTLFRNKHFLLSCTVPSKSTEANAKQFSNTPFVKQHIRHQIEAGGGKVYEFFEDVPKNKYKQCKLIAPRPSITAMYVQCLASDIVAVSHEWIIQCCQVLMLVDHKPYALPAGWSFLEKRFIDWGCGRAKDKRATATPFASVCINVASLCKDFNDFWSRVCKLAGGTVRLIKTESDITENLTGYLLTDQEFPEEIKIKATRNGLLVVSTVWVVQCLIMGRVCHPSSNEKLTQIYQEDDY
;
A
#
# COMPACT_ATOMS: atom_id res chain seq x y z
N LYS A 1 49.93 -35.84 -59.98
CA LYS A 1 49.81 -37.28 -60.31
C LYS A 1 48.88 -37.91 -59.26
N GLN A 2 47.71 -38.43 -59.69
CA GLN A 2 46.86 -39.52 -59.15
C GLN A 2 47.01 -39.91 -57.67
N LEU A 3 46.00 -40.11 -56.80
CA LEU A 3 44.56 -40.53 -56.78
C LEU A 3 44.10 -40.42 -55.27
N PRO A 4 42.90 -40.82 -54.78
CA PRO A 4 41.48 -40.81 -55.21
C PRO A 4 40.50 -40.18 -54.13
N PRO A 5 39.15 -40.21 -54.27
CA PRO A 5 38.14 -39.63 -53.34
C PRO A 5 37.39 -40.72 -52.52
N PRO A 6 36.20 -40.50 -51.89
CA PRO A 6 35.67 -39.41 -51.04
C PRO A 6 35.25 -39.92 -49.63
N GLU A 7 34.96 -39.04 -48.66
CA GLU A 7 34.07 -39.38 -47.53
C GLU A 7 33.02 -38.29 -47.27
N HIS A 8 31.80 -38.76 -47.11
CA HIS A 8 30.53 -38.05 -46.97
C HIS A 8 30.22 -37.82 -45.49
N ILE A 9 30.08 -36.57 -45.04
CA ILE A 9 29.25 -36.17 -43.89
C ILE A 9 28.81 -34.71 -44.18
N SER A 10 27.77 -34.49 -44.97
CA SER A 10 26.41 -34.17 -44.51
C SER A 10 26.36 -33.32 -43.24
N GLU A 11 26.39 -32.00 -43.39
CA GLU A 11 25.66 -31.04 -42.55
C GLU A 11 25.88 -29.63 -43.10
N CYS A 12 24.85 -29.04 -43.70
CA CYS A 12 24.60 -27.59 -43.81
C CYS A 12 23.35 -27.41 -44.69
N SER A 13 22.19 -27.28 -44.07
CA SER A 13 21.06 -26.58 -44.68
C SER A 13 20.75 -25.36 -43.83
N ASP A 14 21.26 -24.26 -44.35
CA ASP A 14 20.96 -22.86 -44.04
C ASP A 14 19.45 -22.61 -44.25
N VAL A 15 18.73 -22.24 -43.19
CA VAL A 15 17.36 -21.70 -43.28
C VAL A 15 17.24 -20.56 -42.28
N SER A 16 17.60 -19.38 -42.79
CA SER A 16 17.10 -18.03 -42.50
C SER A 16 16.41 -17.76 -41.16
N ASP A 17 17.07 -16.92 -40.36
CA ASP A 17 16.52 -16.17 -39.22
C ASP A 17 15.26 -15.38 -39.61
N GLY A 18 14.11 -15.85 -39.14
CA GLY A 18 12.90 -15.04 -39.02
C GLY A 18 12.91 -14.40 -37.62
N TYR A 19 13.24 -13.11 -37.55
CA TYR A 19 13.00 -12.31 -36.36
C TYR A 19 11.48 -12.18 -36.20
N GLU A 20 10.90 -12.95 -35.28
CA GLU A 20 9.55 -12.66 -34.78
C GLU A 20 9.66 -11.37 -33.96
N GLU A 21 9.15 -10.28 -34.54
CA GLU A 21 8.89 -9.03 -33.84
C GLU A 21 7.99 -9.35 -32.64
N GLU A 22 8.54 -9.23 -31.42
CA GLU A 22 7.74 -9.24 -30.20
C GLU A 22 6.69 -8.13 -30.33
N GLU A 23 5.42 -8.53 -30.52
CA GLU A 23 4.29 -7.61 -30.52
C GLU A 23 4.33 -6.80 -29.23
N GLU A 24 4.74 -5.53 -29.34
CA GLU A 24 4.66 -4.57 -28.25
C GLU A 24 3.22 -4.54 -27.74
N VAL A 25 3.01 -5.12 -26.56
CA VAL A 25 1.74 -5.05 -25.85
C VAL A 25 1.41 -3.57 -25.69
N PRO A 26 0.28 -3.08 -26.23
CA PRO A 26 -0.02 -1.67 -26.20
C PRO A 26 -0.17 -1.23 -24.75
N VAL A 27 0.70 -0.30 -24.33
CA VAL A 27 0.62 0.37 -23.04
C VAL A 27 -0.73 1.08 -22.98
N VAL A 28 -1.69 0.46 -22.31
CA VAL A 28 -2.98 1.07 -22.01
C VAL A 28 -2.69 2.20 -21.02
N THR A 29 -2.65 3.43 -21.52
CA THR A 29 -2.68 4.64 -20.71
C THR A 29 -4.02 4.68 -19.98
N SER A 30 -4.03 4.16 -18.75
CA SER A 30 -5.17 4.29 -17.85
C SER A 30 -5.45 5.76 -17.58
N PRO A 31 -6.73 6.19 -17.53
CA PRO A 31 -7.06 7.56 -17.22
C PRO A 31 -6.57 7.90 -15.81
N GLU A 32 -5.82 9.00 -15.72
CA GLU A 32 -5.31 9.61 -14.50
C GLU A 32 -6.45 9.84 -13.48
N THR A 33 -6.53 8.98 -12.47
CA THR A 33 -7.21 9.31 -11.22
C THR A 33 -6.13 9.43 -10.14
N GLY A 34 -5.81 10.68 -9.81
CA GLY A 34 -4.67 11.09 -9.00
C GLY A 34 -4.62 10.53 -7.58
N LEU A 35 -3.39 10.55 -7.04
CA LEU A 35 -2.93 10.10 -5.70
C LEU A 35 -2.36 8.68 -5.58
N ASP A 36 -2.45 7.82 -6.60
CA ASP A 36 -2.01 6.41 -6.49
C ASP A 36 -0.55 6.14 -6.91
N ALA A 37 0.17 7.17 -7.33
CA ALA A 37 1.61 7.16 -7.60
C ALA A 37 2.32 8.29 -6.83
N VAL A 38 2.02 8.44 -5.54
CA VAL A 38 2.72 9.40 -4.69
C VAL A 38 4.03 8.78 -4.21
N ASN A 39 5.15 9.49 -4.38
CA ASN A 39 6.45 9.04 -3.90
C ASN A 39 6.40 8.65 -2.40
N GLY A 40 6.90 7.45 -2.10
CA GLY A 40 6.97 6.91 -0.74
C GLY A 40 5.82 6.00 -0.31
N VAL A 41 4.89 5.66 -1.20
CA VAL A 41 3.87 4.62 -0.96
C VAL A 41 3.98 3.48 -1.99
N GLN A 42 3.54 2.29 -1.59
CA GLN A 42 3.45 1.15 -2.51
C GLN A 42 2.31 1.33 -3.51
N PRO A 43 2.48 0.87 -4.76
CA PRO A 43 1.41 0.89 -5.75
C PRO A 43 0.27 -0.04 -5.33
N GLU A 44 -0.96 0.42 -5.55
CA GLU A 44 -2.15 -0.41 -5.40
C GLU A 44 -2.23 -1.43 -6.55
N LEU A 45 -2.53 -2.68 -6.20
CA LEU A 45 -2.82 -3.78 -7.13
C LEU A 45 -4.35 -3.84 -7.36
N GLN A 46 -4.80 -4.35 -8.51
CA GLN A 46 -6.24 -4.46 -8.83
C GLN A 46 -6.98 -3.10 -8.67
N ARG A 47 -6.45 -2.06 -9.32
CA ARG A 47 -7.00 -0.71 -9.39
C ARG A 47 -8.33 -0.69 -10.13
N THR A 48 -8.41 -1.46 -11.21
CA THR A 48 -9.60 -1.54 -12.06
C THR A 48 -10.39 -2.83 -11.85
N GLU A 49 -11.64 -2.82 -12.33
CA GLU A 49 -12.44 -4.04 -12.38
C GLU A 49 -11.77 -5.09 -13.30
N GLN A 50 -11.23 -4.66 -14.44
CA GLN A 50 -10.55 -5.54 -15.38
C GLN A 50 -9.35 -6.26 -14.73
N GLU A 51 -8.52 -5.53 -13.97
CA GLU A 51 -7.39 -6.12 -13.26
C GLU A 51 -7.84 -7.13 -12.19
N SER A 52 -8.97 -6.86 -11.51
CA SER A 52 -9.56 -7.80 -10.56
C SER A 52 -10.10 -9.05 -11.24
N VAL A 53 -10.69 -8.92 -12.43
CA VAL A 53 -11.15 -10.05 -13.26
C VAL A 53 -9.96 -10.91 -13.69
N LEU A 54 -8.90 -10.29 -14.18
CA LEU A 54 -7.66 -10.99 -14.55
C LEU A 54 -7.08 -11.74 -13.34
N ALA A 55 -6.97 -11.09 -12.18
CA ALA A 55 -6.48 -11.73 -10.96
C ALA A 55 -7.33 -12.97 -10.60
N ARG A 56 -8.67 -12.85 -10.68
CA ARG A 56 -9.58 -13.98 -10.45
C ARG A 56 -9.34 -15.12 -11.44
N MET A 57 -9.13 -14.81 -12.73
CA MET A 57 -8.84 -15.82 -13.77
C MET A 57 -7.50 -16.52 -13.52
N TYR A 58 -6.44 -15.78 -13.17
CA TYR A 58 -5.15 -16.37 -12.83
C TYR A 58 -5.25 -17.32 -11.63
N ILE A 59 -5.95 -16.92 -10.57
CA ILE A 59 -6.17 -17.77 -9.39
C ILE A 59 -6.96 -19.03 -9.76
N ALA A 60 -8.00 -18.90 -10.58
CA ALA A 60 -8.80 -20.05 -11.04
C ALA A 60 -7.92 -21.07 -11.77
N TYR A 61 -7.08 -20.58 -12.68
CA TYR A 61 -6.15 -21.42 -13.44
C TYR A 61 -5.10 -22.08 -12.54
N GLU A 62 -4.49 -21.33 -11.62
CA GLU A 62 -3.44 -21.81 -10.72
C GLU A 62 -3.95 -22.92 -9.78
N TYR A 63 -5.15 -22.76 -9.22
CA TYR A 63 -5.68 -23.69 -8.22
C TYR A 63 -6.46 -24.87 -8.82
N PHE A 64 -7.10 -24.68 -9.98
CA PHE A 64 -8.09 -25.64 -10.48
C PHE A 64 -7.99 -25.95 -11.98
N GLY A 65 -7.07 -25.35 -12.72
CA GLY A 65 -7.00 -25.49 -14.18
C GLY A 65 -8.26 -24.95 -14.87
N ASN A 66 -8.71 -25.62 -15.95
CA ASN A 66 -9.79 -25.11 -16.81
C ASN A 66 -11.22 -25.39 -16.30
N ASP A 67 -11.43 -26.31 -15.35
CA ASP A 67 -12.77 -26.84 -15.01
C ASP A 67 -13.29 -26.44 -13.59
N GLY A 68 -12.73 -25.40 -12.98
CA GLY A 68 -12.80 -25.19 -11.52
C GLY A 68 -13.72 -24.09 -10.95
N LYS A 69 -14.75 -23.61 -11.66
CA LYS A 69 -15.49 -22.41 -11.22
C LYS A 69 -16.17 -22.54 -9.86
N ASP A 70 -16.84 -23.66 -9.57
CA ASP A 70 -17.52 -23.87 -8.29
C ASP A 70 -16.54 -24.01 -7.12
N SER A 71 -15.32 -24.51 -7.39
CA SER A 71 -14.24 -24.62 -6.40
C SER A 71 -13.63 -23.27 -6.05
N LEU A 72 -13.63 -22.31 -6.99
CA LEU A 72 -13.14 -20.96 -6.77
C LEU A 72 -14.04 -20.15 -5.84
N ASP A 73 -15.36 -20.28 -5.97
CA ASP A 73 -16.30 -19.58 -5.08
C ASP A 73 -16.28 -20.18 -3.65
N GLN A 74 -15.91 -21.45 -3.50
CA GLN A 74 -15.62 -22.04 -2.19
C GLN A 74 -14.33 -21.45 -1.58
N LEU A 75 -13.28 -21.27 -2.40
CA LEU A 75 -12.02 -20.69 -1.97
C LEU A 75 -12.14 -19.22 -1.56
N LEU A 76 -12.83 -18.41 -2.38
CA LEU A 76 -12.99 -16.96 -2.14
C LEU A 76 -14.17 -16.61 -1.22
N GLY A 77 -14.97 -17.61 -0.84
CA GLY A 77 -16.20 -17.46 -0.07
C GLY A 77 -17.40 -17.00 -0.91
N PRO A 78 -18.63 -17.31 -0.47
CA PRO A 78 -19.84 -17.04 -1.23
C PRO A 78 -20.21 -15.54 -1.23
N ILE A 79 -21.01 -15.12 -2.20
CA ILE A 79 -21.73 -13.83 -2.15
C ILE A 79 -22.98 -13.99 -1.27
N PRO A 80 -23.20 -13.16 -0.24
CA PRO A 80 -24.29 -13.32 0.73
C PRO A 80 -25.65 -12.83 0.19
N VAL A 81 -26.12 -13.36 -0.94
CA VAL A 81 -27.33 -12.90 -1.67
C VAL A 81 -28.62 -12.90 -0.83
N ASN A 82 -28.72 -13.82 0.14
CA ASN A 82 -29.87 -13.95 1.04
C ASN A 82 -29.69 -13.20 2.37
N ALA A 83 -28.53 -12.59 2.61
CA ALA A 83 -28.20 -11.89 3.86
C ALA A 83 -27.87 -10.41 3.58
N LYS A 84 -28.81 -9.69 2.95
CA LYS A 84 -28.70 -8.29 2.53
C LYS A 84 -28.42 -7.26 3.64
N THR A 85 -28.38 -7.70 4.90
CA THR A 85 -28.11 -6.85 6.06
C THR A 85 -26.89 -7.28 6.87
N LEU A 86 -26.14 -8.29 6.40
CA LEU A 86 -24.95 -8.83 7.04
C LEU A 86 -23.93 -7.75 7.44
N PHE A 87 -23.71 -6.78 6.55
CA PHE A 87 -22.80 -5.65 6.73
C PHE A 87 -23.53 -4.31 6.82
N ARG A 88 -24.82 -4.31 7.17
CA ARG A 88 -25.62 -3.07 7.24
C ARG A 88 -24.98 -2.03 8.15
N ASN A 89 -24.92 -0.79 7.68
CA ASN A 89 -24.30 0.36 8.37
C ASN A 89 -22.80 0.19 8.67
N LYS A 90 -22.11 -0.71 7.96
CA LYS A 90 -20.65 -0.88 8.04
C LYS A 90 -19.99 -0.20 6.84
N HIS A 91 -18.78 0.30 7.09
CA HIS A 91 -18.01 1.13 6.17
C HIS A 91 -16.67 0.45 5.91
N PHE A 92 -16.25 0.39 4.65
CA PHE A 92 -15.07 -0.36 4.26
C PHE A 92 -14.23 0.38 3.24
N LEU A 93 -12.92 0.20 3.34
CA LEU A 93 -11.93 0.53 2.34
C LEU A 93 -11.24 -0.78 1.94
N LEU A 94 -10.78 -0.89 0.70
CA LEU A 94 -10.11 -2.10 0.21
C LEU A 94 -8.73 -1.74 -0.32
N SER A 95 -7.69 -2.42 0.15
CA SER A 95 -6.34 -2.26 -0.40
C SER A 95 -5.62 -3.59 -0.58
N CYS A 96 -4.91 -3.73 -1.69
CA CYS A 96 -3.94 -4.78 -1.91
C CYS A 96 -2.70 -4.26 -2.64
N THR A 97 -1.56 -4.87 -2.35
CA THR A 97 -0.27 -4.59 -2.97
C THR A 97 0.39 -5.91 -3.36
N VAL A 98 1.38 -5.83 -4.24
CA VAL A 98 2.32 -6.94 -4.44
C VAL A 98 3.18 -7.15 -3.17
N PRO A 99 3.43 -8.40 -2.77
CA PRO A 99 4.53 -8.73 -1.90
C PRO A 99 5.84 -8.16 -2.48
N SER A 100 6.59 -7.37 -1.70
CA SER A 100 7.96 -7.05 -2.10
C SER A 100 8.78 -8.36 -2.16
N LYS A 101 9.75 -8.47 -3.07
CA LYS A 101 10.51 -9.73 -3.25
C LYS A 101 11.64 -9.92 -2.23
N SER A 102 11.97 -8.91 -1.39
CA SER A 102 13.30 -8.82 -0.78
C SER A 102 13.35 -8.28 0.66
N THR A 103 12.43 -8.69 1.55
CA THR A 103 12.53 -8.29 2.98
C THR A 103 12.17 -9.41 3.95
N GLU A 104 12.78 -9.39 5.15
CA GLU A 104 12.40 -10.24 6.30
C GLU A 104 10.88 -10.14 6.60
N ALA A 105 10.27 -8.99 6.31
CA ALA A 105 8.83 -8.77 6.45
C ALA A 105 7.99 -9.67 5.54
N ASN A 106 8.53 -10.13 4.40
CA ASN A 106 7.81 -10.97 3.43
C ASN A 106 7.82 -12.46 3.77
N ALA A 107 8.68 -12.90 4.69
CA ALA A 107 8.69 -14.29 5.13
C ALA A 107 7.42 -14.69 5.90
N LYS A 108 6.71 -13.70 6.48
CA LYS A 108 5.46 -13.95 7.22
C LYS A 108 4.27 -14.05 6.26
N GLN A 109 3.68 -15.24 6.20
CA GLN A 109 2.38 -15.45 5.56
C GLN A 109 1.26 -14.89 6.45
N PHE A 110 0.40 -14.04 5.88
CA PHE A 110 -0.73 -13.42 6.57
C PHE A 110 -2.09 -14.02 6.21
N SER A 111 -2.17 -14.66 5.05
CA SER A 111 -3.38 -15.28 4.51
C SER A 111 -2.97 -16.50 3.69
N ASN A 112 -3.79 -17.53 3.76
CA ASN A 112 -3.71 -18.67 2.83
C ASN A 112 -4.74 -18.52 1.70
N THR A 113 -5.71 -17.64 1.89
CA THR A 113 -6.75 -17.36 0.89
C THR A 113 -6.27 -16.26 -0.08
N PRO A 114 -6.43 -16.45 -1.40
CA PRO A 114 -6.17 -15.41 -2.38
C PRO A 114 -7.11 -14.20 -2.25
N PHE A 115 -6.59 -13.02 -2.57
CA PHE A 115 -7.36 -11.77 -2.51
C PHE A 115 -7.79 -11.32 -3.91
N VAL A 116 -9.11 -11.24 -4.12
CA VAL A 116 -9.73 -10.65 -5.31
C VAL A 116 -10.55 -9.45 -4.88
N LYS A 117 -10.05 -8.24 -5.16
CA LYS A 117 -10.60 -6.97 -4.64
C LYS A 117 -12.07 -6.81 -4.98
N GLN A 118 -12.44 -7.04 -6.25
CA GLN A 118 -13.84 -6.94 -6.67
C GLN A 118 -14.74 -8.01 -6.07
N HIS A 119 -14.24 -9.22 -5.83
CA HIS A 119 -15.03 -10.26 -5.17
C HIS A 119 -15.36 -9.86 -3.72
N ILE A 120 -14.36 -9.37 -2.98
CA ILE A 120 -14.56 -8.84 -1.63
C ILE A 120 -15.52 -7.64 -1.63
N ARG A 121 -15.41 -6.73 -2.61
CA ARG A 121 -16.36 -5.62 -2.78
C ARG A 121 -17.79 -6.14 -2.94
N HIS A 122 -18.02 -7.08 -3.86
CA HIS A 122 -19.33 -7.67 -4.10
C HIS A 122 -19.89 -8.38 -2.85
N GLN A 123 -19.05 -9.10 -2.09
CA GLN A 123 -19.47 -9.71 -0.82
C GLN A 123 -20.01 -8.67 0.17
N ILE A 124 -19.27 -7.57 0.34
CA ILE A 124 -19.64 -6.50 1.27
C ILE A 124 -20.93 -5.81 0.82
N GLU A 125 -21.02 -5.43 -0.45
CA GLU A 125 -22.16 -4.68 -1.00
C GLU A 125 -23.43 -5.53 -1.06
N ALA A 126 -23.34 -6.80 -1.46
CA ALA A 126 -24.46 -7.73 -1.43
C ALA A 126 -24.98 -7.96 0.00
N GLY A 127 -24.09 -7.90 0.99
CA GLY A 127 -24.44 -7.94 2.41
C GLY A 127 -24.94 -6.60 2.99
N GLY A 128 -25.06 -5.54 2.17
CA GLY A 128 -25.58 -4.23 2.59
C GLY A 128 -24.54 -3.30 3.24
N GLY A 129 -23.25 -3.60 3.08
CA GLY A 129 -22.14 -2.73 3.50
C GLY A 129 -21.83 -1.66 2.46
N LYS A 130 -21.11 -0.61 2.88
CA LYS A 130 -20.63 0.45 1.99
C LYS A 130 -19.12 0.35 1.80
N VAL A 131 -18.67 0.11 0.57
CA VAL A 131 -17.27 0.21 0.17
C VAL A 131 -17.02 1.59 -0.40
N TYR A 132 -15.95 2.25 0.04
CA TYR A 132 -15.50 3.52 -0.51
C TYR A 132 -14.35 3.27 -1.49
N GLU A 133 -14.36 3.99 -2.60
CA GLU A 133 -13.29 3.93 -3.59
C GLU A 133 -12.08 4.76 -3.13
N PHE A 134 -12.34 5.99 -2.67
CA PHE A 134 -11.33 6.90 -2.16
C PHE A 134 -11.43 7.07 -0.64
N PHE A 135 -10.29 7.30 0.01
CA PHE A 135 -10.24 7.55 1.46
C PHE A 135 -11.01 8.81 1.84
N GLU A 136 -10.94 9.83 1.00
CA GLU A 136 -11.53 11.15 1.15
C GLU A 136 -13.06 11.10 1.25
N ASP A 137 -13.67 10.08 0.64
CA ASP A 137 -15.12 9.87 0.66
C ASP A 137 -15.62 9.33 1.99
N VAL A 138 -14.73 8.82 2.85
CA VAL A 138 -15.10 8.31 4.17
C VAL A 138 -15.37 9.49 5.10
N PRO A 139 -16.60 9.65 5.62
CA PRO A 139 -16.90 10.73 6.54
C PRO A 139 -16.09 10.57 7.84
N LYS A 140 -15.49 11.65 8.36
CA LYS A 140 -14.64 11.61 9.58
C LYS A 140 -15.34 10.98 10.79
N ASN A 141 -16.65 11.22 10.96
CA ASN A 141 -17.44 10.61 12.03
C ASN A 141 -17.65 9.09 11.86
N LYS A 142 -17.27 8.52 10.72
CA LYS A 142 -17.32 7.09 10.42
C LYS A 142 -15.97 6.38 10.53
N TYR A 143 -14.85 7.08 10.73
CA TYR A 143 -13.53 6.44 10.82
C TYR A 143 -13.49 5.29 11.84
N LYS A 144 -14.03 5.49 13.04
CA LYS A 144 -14.10 4.44 14.08
C LYS A 144 -14.94 3.21 13.71
N GLN A 145 -15.86 3.36 12.75
CA GLN A 145 -16.73 2.29 12.25
C GLN A 145 -16.24 1.71 10.92
N CYS A 146 -15.31 2.40 10.26
CA CYS A 146 -14.71 1.99 9.01
C CYS A 146 -13.63 0.96 9.27
N LYS A 147 -13.46 0.00 8.36
CA LYS A 147 -12.38 -0.97 8.36
C LYS A 147 -11.67 -0.98 7.02
N LEU A 148 -10.34 -1.03 7.05
CA LEU A 148 -9.56 -1.33 5.87
C LEU A 148 -9.48 -2.85 5.73
N ILE A 149 -9.91 -3.39 4.59
CA ILE A 149 -9.79 -4.81 4.28
C ILE A 149 -8.61 -5.01 3.34
N ALA A 150 -7.69 -5.90 3.74
CA ALA A 150 -6.48 -6.18 2.99
C ALA A 150 -6.05 -7.65 3.17
N PRO A 151 -5.22 -8.23 2.27
CA PRO A 151 -4.63 -9.54 2.48
C PRO A 151 -3.46 -9.53 3.47
N ARG A 152 -2.83 -8.38 3.68
CA ARG A 152 -1.63 -8.22 4.49
C ARG A 152 -1.40 -6.75 4.85
N PRO A 153 -0.52 -6.44 5.82
CA PRO A 153 -0.03 -5.08 6.02
C PRO A 153 0.73 -4.59 4.78
N SER A 154 0.54 -3.33 4.42
CA SER A 154 1.18 -2.68 3.27
C SER A 154 1.50 -1.22 3.58
N ILE A 155 2.13 -0.54 2.63
CA ILE A 155 2.36 0.91 2.68
C ILE A 155 1.72 1.62 1.49
N THR A 156 0.58 1.12 1.00
CA THR A 156 -0.20 1.81 -0.05
C THR A 156 -0.74 3.13 0.46
N ALA A 157 -1.12 4.03 -0.46
CA ALA A 157 -1.73 5.32 -0.12
C ALA A 157 -2.92 5.17 0.84
N MET A 158 -3.80 4.19 0.56
CA MET A 158 -4.96 3.90 1.38
C MET A 158 -4.58 3.38 2.78
N TYR A 159 -3.58 2.49 2.87
CA TYR A 159 -3.12 1.93 4.13
C TYR A 159 -2.48 2.99 5.03
N VAL A 160 -1.62 3.84 4.47
CA VAL A 160 -0.96 4.93 5.19
C VAL A 160 -1.98 5.94 5.74
N GLN A 161 -3.00 6.30 4.94
CA GLN A 161 -4.08 7.17 5.41
C GLN A 161 -4.93 6.52 6.52
N CYS A 162 -5.17 5.21 6.45
CA CYS A 162 -5.86 4.46 7.50
C CYS A 162 -5.05 4.41 8.81
N LEU A 163 -3.72 4.24 8.73
CA LEU A 163 -2.84 4.32 9.90
C LEU A 163 -2.91 5.68 10.59
N ALA A 164 -2.86 6.76 9.80
CA ALA A 164 -2.91 8.15 10.29
C ALA A 164 -4.27 8.54 10.88
N SER A 165 -5.36 7.90 10.44
CA SER A 165 -6.73 8.17 10.89
C SER A 165 -7.29 7.15 11.90
N ASP A 166 -6.47 6.18 12.31
CA ASP A 166 -6.86 5.07 13.21
C ASP A 166 -8.00 4.19 12.69
N ILE A 167 -8.02 3.96 11.38
CA ILE A 167 -8.92 2.98 10.74
C ILE A 167 -8.20 1.63 10.71
N VAL A 168 -8.61 0.71 11.59
CA VAL A 168 -8.01 -0.63 11.71
C VAL A 168 -8.04 -1.40 10.40
N ALA A 169 -6.90 -2.00 10.06
CA ALA A 169 -6.79 -2.99 9.00
C ALA A 169 -7.19 -4.39 9.48
N VAL A 170 -7.98 -5.10 8.68
CA VAL A 170 -8.50 -6.44 8.94
C VAL A 170 -8.23 -7.32 7.71
N SER A 171 -7.86 -8.58 7.94
CA SER A 171 -7.72 -9.56 6.87
C SER A 171 -9.05 -9.73 6.12
N HIS A 172 -8.98 -9.82 4.79
CA HIS A 172 -10.13 -10.17 3.95
C HIS A 172 -10.79 -11.50 4.30
N GLU A 173 -10.05 -12.44 4.90
CA GLU A 173 -10.60 -13.70 5.40
C GLU A 173 -11.73 -13.48 6.43
N TRP A 174 -11.78 -12.32 7.09
CA TRP A 174 -12.91 -11.95 7.95
C TRP A 174 -14.21 -11.75 7.17
N ILE A 175 -14.14 -11.11 6.00
CA ILE A 175 -15.30 -10.93 5.12
C ILE A 175 -15.78 -12.29 4.62
N ILE A 176 -14.84 -13.13 4.18
CA ILE A 176 -15.09 -14.50 3.75
C ILE A 176 -15.80 -15.29 4.84
N GLN A 177 -15.26 -15.29 6.06
CA GLN A 177 -15.86 -15.98 7.20
C GLN A 177 -17.28 -15.47 7.47
N CYS A 178 -17.50 -14.15 7.51
CA CYS A 178 -18.83 -13.57 7.74
C CYS A 178 -19.84 -14.04 6.67
N CYS A 179 -19.41 -14.14 5.41
CA CYS A 179 -20.26 -14.60 4.32
C CYS A 179 -20.54 -16.11 4.39
N GLN A 180 -19.57 -16.91 4.81
CA GLN A 180 -19.73 -18.36 4.97
C GLN A 180 -20.71 -18.71 6.09
N VAL A 181 -20.64 -18.02 7.24
CA VAL A 181 -21.54 -18.28 8.38
C VAL A 181 -22.79 -17.40 8.39
N LEU A 182 -22.93 -16.49 7.40
CA LEU A 182 -24.02 -15.51 7.28
C LEU A 182 -24.25 -14.68 8.56
N MET A 183 -23.17 -14.38 9.28
CA MET A 183 -23.19 -13.64 10.54
C MET A 183 -21.95 -12.78 10.65
N LEU A 184 -22.10 -11.58 11.22
CA LEU A 184 -20.99 -10.69 11.51
C LEU A 184 -20.20 -11.20 12.71
N VAL A 185 -19.12 -11.94 12.46
CA VAL A 185 -18.24 -12.48 13.52
C VAL A 185 -17.27 -11.40 14.04
N ASP A 186 -16.64 -11.67 15.19
CA ASP A 186 -15.61 -10.78 15.73
C ASP A 186 -14.43 -10.66 14.76
N HIS A 187 -14.00 -9.43 14.51
CA HIS A 187 -12.90 -9.12 13.60
C HIS A 187 -11.53 -9.17 14.27
N LYS A 188 -11.47 -9.12 15.61
CA LYS A 188 -10.18 -9.05 16.34
C LYS A 188 -9.21 -10.17 15.99
N PRO A 189 -9.64 -11.44 15.80
CA PRO A 189 -8.74 -12.52 15.39
C PRO A 189 -8.13 -12.31 13.99
N TYR A 190 -8.76 -11.46 13.17
CA TYR A 190 -8.36 -11.14 11.81
C TYR A 190 -7.66 -9.78 11.71
N ALA A 191 -7.38 -9.13 12.85
CA ALA A 191 -6.70 -7.83 12.85
C ALA A 191 -5.29 -7.97 12.26
N LEU A 192 -4.97 -7.10 11.30
CA LEU A 192 -3.63 -7.02 10.73
C LEU A 192 -2.76 -6.12 11.61
N PRO A 193 -1.45 -6.40 11.74
CA PRO A 193 -0.54 -5.48 12.40
C PRO A 193 -0.43 -4.18 11.60
N ALA A 194 -0.07 -3.08 12.27
CA ALA A 194 0.10 -1.77 11.65
C ALA A 194 1.17 -1.77 10.56
N GLY A 195 2.20 -2.60 10.69
CA GLY A 195 3.23 -2.78 9.66
C GLY A 195 4.51 -3.36 10.22
N TRP A 196 5.51 -3.51 9.35
CA TRP A 196 6.86 -3.93 9.73
C TRP A 196 7.68 -2.73 10.21
N SER A 197 8.25 -2.82 11.41
CA SER A 197 9.25 -1.88 11.88
C SER A 197 10.64 -2.45 11.66
N PHE A 198 11.45 -1.79 10.84
CA PHE A 198 12.86 -2.15 10.73
C PHE A 198 13.68 -1.71 11.94
N LEU A 199 13.17 -0.75 12.73
CA LEU A 199 13.80 -0.33 13.99
C LEU A 199 13.65 -1.39 15.08
N GLU A 200 12.47 -2.02 15.18
CA GLU A 200 12.21 -3.10 16.15
C GLU A 200 12.38 -4.51 15.54
N LYS A 201 12.68 -4.60 14.24
CA LYS A 201 12.83 -5.86 13.45
C LYS A 201 11.67 -6.84 13.65
N ARG A 202 10.44 -6.32 13.68
CA ARG A 202 9.22 -7.10 13.90
C ARG A 202 8.00 -6.40 13.34
N PHE A 203 6.91 -7.16 13.19
CA PHE A 203 5.58 -6.57 13.01
C PHE A 203 5.10 -5.90 14.29
N ILE A 204 4.55 -4.70 14.12
CA ILE A 204 4.00 -3.89 15.19
C ILE A 204 2.48 -4.07 15.19
N ASP A 205 1.93 -4.64 16.26
CA ASP A 205 0.49 -4.84 16.37
C ASP A 205 -0.25 -3.49 16.33
N TRP A 206 -1.44 -3.49 15.75
CA TRP A 206 -2.27 -2.30 15.71
C TRP A 206 -2.59 -1.85 17.14
N GLY A 207 -2.09 -0.67 17.52
CA GLY A 207 -2.31 -0.10 18.85
C GLY A 207 -1.20 -0.36 19.87
N CYS A 208 -0.17 -1.16 19.58
CA CYS A 208 1.00 -1.20 20.46
C CYS A 208 1.79 0.12 20.33
N GLY A 209 2.08 0.78 21.46
CA GLY A 209 2.53 2.19 21.50
C GLY A 209 1.41 3.21 21.77
N ARG A 210 0.14 2.86 21.53
CA ARG A 210 -1.04 3.69 21.85
C ARG A 210 -1.62 3.40 23.24
N ALA A 211 -1.13 2.35 23.91
CA ALA A 211 -1.70 1.81 25.14
C ALA A 211 -0.80 1.88 26.40
N LYS A 212 0.52 2.12 26.27
CA LYS A 212 1.40 2.24 27.45
C LYS A 212 1.26 3.59 28.15
N ASP A 213 1.00 4.64 27.38
CA ASP A 213 0.46 5.89 27.90
C ASP A 213 -1.05 5.84 27.70
N LYS A 214 -1.85 6.06 28.75
CA LYS A 214 -3.32 6.14 28.69
C LYS A 214 -3.82 7.35 27.89
N ARG A 215 -3.18 7.71 26.76
CA ARG A 215 -3.66 8.72 25.82
C ARG A 215 -4.49 8.02 24.76
N ALA A 216 -5.79 8.30 24.80
CA ALA A 216 -6.81 7.75 23.92
C ALA A 216 -6.72 8.23 22.45
N THR A 217 -5.57 8.76 22.00
CA THR A 217 -5.45 9.38 20.68
C THR A 217 -4.27 8.82 19.90
N ALA A 218 -4.62 8.14 18.81
CA ALA A 218 -3.80 7.59 17.74
C ALA A 218 -3.07 8.65 16.89
N THR A 219 -2.52 9.68 17.53
CA THR A 219 -1.95 10.85 16.86
C THR A 219 -0.45 10.94 17.13
N PRO A 220 0.40 10.17 16.41
CA PRO A 220 1.83 10.13 16.66
C PRO A 220 2.51 11.48 16.45
N PHE A 221 1.89 12.40 15.71
CA PHE A 221 2.41 13.75 15.45
C PHE A 221 1.75 14.84 16.30
N ALA A 222 1.04 14.49 17.37
CA ALA A 222 0.50 15.50 18.28
C ALA A 222 1.61 16.42 18.80
N SER A 223 1.45 17.73 18.59
CA SER A 223 2.44 18.78 18.93
C SER A 223 3.73 18.74 18.10
N VAL A 224 3.75 18.05 16.97
CA VAL A 224 4.88 18.02 16.05
C VAL A 224 4.64 19.00 14.90
N CYS A 225 5.63 19.84 14.61
CA CYS A 225 5.67 20.68 13.42
C CYS A 225 6.37 19.94 12.29
N ILE A 226 5.68 19.78 11.15
CA ILE A 226 6.19 19.11 9.95
C ILE A 226 6.10 20.11 8.80
N ASN A 227 7.25 20.50 8.28
CA ASN A 227 7.38 21.38 7.13
C ASN A 227 7.50 20.45 5.90
N VAL A 228 6.52 20.50 5.00
CA VAL A 228 6.47 19.64 3.81
C VAL A 228 6.93 20.46 2.61
N ALA A 229 7.86 19.89 1.83
CA ALA A 229 8.51 20.57 0.74
C ALA A 229 8.76 19.61 -0.43
N SER A 230 8.25 19.94 -1.61
CA SER A 230 8.41 19.17 -2.84
C SER A 230 8.00 20.04 -4.02
N LEU A 231 8.56 19.78 -5.20
CA LEU A 231 8.11 20.38 -6.46
C LEU A 231 6.82 19.72 -6.97
N CYS A 232 6.55 18.49 -6.55
CA CYS A 232 5.33 17.75 -6.87
C CYS A 232 4.16 18.18 -5.97
N LYS A 233 3.08 18.68 -6.58
CA LYS A 233 1.88 19.09 -5.85
C LYS A 233 1.20 17.92 -5.14
N ASP A 234 1.15 16.75 -5.78
CA ASP A 234 0.47 15.58 -5.23
C ASP A 234 1.20 15.02 -4.00
N PHE A 235 2.53 15.07 -4.00
CA PHE A 235 3.35 14.79 -2.81
C PHE A 235 2.96 15.72 -1.65
N ASN A 236 2.95 17.03 -1.91
CA ASN A 236 2.65 18.03 -0.89
C ASN A 236 1.24 17.82 -0.32
N ASP A 237 0.24 17.61 -1.17
CA ASP A 237 -1.15 17.44 -0.75
C ASP A 237 -1.37 16.15 0.04
N PHE A 238 -0.82 15.03 -0.45
CA PHE A 238 -0.95 13.72 0.20
C PHE A 238 -0.25 13.70 1.57
N TRP A 239 1.04 14.02 1.62
CA TRP A 239 1.78 13.94 2.88
C TRP A 239 1.35 15.01 3.88
N SER A 240 0.91 16.18 3.42
CA SER A 240 0.26 17.15 4.31
C SER A 240 -1.02 16.59 4.94
N ARG A 241 -1.85 15.89 4.16
CA ARG A 241 -3.08 15.26 4.67
C ARG A 241 -2.76 14.18 5.70
N VAL A 242 -1.85 13.26 5.37
CA VAL A 242 -1.39 12.18 6.27
C VAL A 242 -0.88 12.76 7.59
N CYS A 243 0.03 13.74 7.54
CA CYS A 243 0.59 14.36 8.73
C CYS A 243 -0.47 15.07 9.58
N LYS A 244 -1.43 15.78 8.95
CA LYS A 244 -2.55 16.42 9.65
C LYS A 244 -3.48 15.40 10.30
N LEU A 245 -3.82 14.30 9.62
CA LEU A 245 -4.65 13.23 10.17
C LEU A 245 -4.00 12.63 11.43
N ALA A 246 -2.69 12.45 11.40
CA ALA A 246 -1.90 11.97 12.53
C ALA A 246 -1.65 13.02 13.64
N GLY A 247 -2.27 14.20 13.56
CA GLY A 247 -2.24 15.26 14.58
C GLY A 247 -1.11 16.28 14.46
N GLY A 248 -0.36 16.25 13.36
CA GLY A 248 0.75 17.18 13.10
C GLY A 248 0.30 18.57 12.67
N THR A 249 1.10 19.58 13.05
CA THR A 249 1.01 20.92 12.50
C THR A 249 1.83 20.97 11.21
N VAL A 250 1.16 21.16 10.08
CA VAL A 250 1.82 21.13 8.76
C VAL A 250 2.00 22.54 8.19
N ARG A 251 3.19 22.82 7.67
CA ARG A 251 3.52 24.04 6.90
C ARG A 251 4.08 23.63 5.54
N LEU A 252 3.75 24.36 4.49
CA LEU A 252 4.32 24.13 3.16
C LEU A 252 5.51 25.06 2.95
N ILE A 253 6.62 24.51 2.46
CA ILE A 253 7.81 25.26 2.05
C ILE A 253 7.87 25.20 0.53
N LYS A 254 7.77 26.36 -0.12
CA LYS A 254 7.82 26.48 -1.59
C LYS A 254 9.13 27.11 -2.05
N THR A 255 9.69 27.96 -1.23
CA THR A 255 10.83 28.81 -1.56
C THR A 255 11.79 28.92 -0.38
N GLU A 256 13.00 29.40 -0.66
CA GLU A 256 14.01 29.61 0.37
C GLU A 256 13.59 30.68 1.41
N SER A 257 12.70 31.61 1.04
CA SER A 257 12.17 32.64 1.94
C SER A 257 11.19 32.10 2.97
N ASP A 258 10.57 30.95 2.70
CA ASP A 258 9.69 30.29 3.65
C ASP A 258 10.49 29.69 4.84
N ILE A 259 11.81 29.52 4.69
CA ILE A 259 12.70 29.06 5.75
C ILE A 259 13.18 30.24 6.59
N THR A 260 12.45 30.48 7.67
CA THR A 260 12.76 31.50 8.68
C THR A 260 13.49 30.90 9.88
N GLU A 261 14.18 31.73 10.67
CA GLU A 261 14.98 31.30 11.85
C GLU A 261 14.12 30.73 12.99
N ASN A 262 12.82 31.02 13.01
CA ASN A 262 11.88 30.52 14.02
C ASN A 262 11.18 29.21 13.60
N LEU A 263 11.50 28.65 12.44
CA LEU A 263 10.99 27.33 12.08
C LEU A 263 11.64 26.25 12.95
N THR A 264 10.82 25.30 13.39
CA THR A 264 11.25 24.18 14.21
C THR A 264 10.59 22.90 13.73
N GLY A 265 11.16 21.76 14.11
CA GLY A 265 10.59 20.43 13.83
C GLY A 265 11.25 19.76 12.64
N TYR A 266 10.44 19.12 11.80
CA TYR A 266 10.92 18.25 10.74
C TYR A 266 10.71 18.89 9.36
N LEU A 267 11.63 18.64 8.42
CA LEU A 267 11.47 18.95 7.00
C LEU A 267 11.25 17.63 6.25
N LEU A 268 10.01 17.35 5.86
CA LEU A 268 9.65 16.23 5.02
C LEU A 268 9.79 16.65 3.56
N THR A 269 10.65 15.96 2.82
CA THR A 269 10.99 16.33 1.45
C THR A 269 11.27 15.11 0.58
N ASP A 270 11.23 15.32 -0.74
CA ASP A 270 11.67 14.36 -1.75
C ASP A 270 13.00 14.79 -2.40
N GLN A 271 13.41 14.03 -3.41
CA GLN A 271 14.70 14.21 -4.09
C GLN A 271 14.66 15.44 -5.00
N GLU A 272 13.50 15.72 -5.59
CA GLU A 272 13.29 16.83 -6.52
C GLU A 272 13.49 18.20 -5.84
N PHE A 273 13.33 18.25 -4.52
CA PHE A 273 13.44 19.51 -3.80
C PHE A 273 14.90 20.02 -3.72
N PRO A 274 15.15 21.33 -4.00
CA PRO A 274 16.49 21.90 -4.10
C PRO A 274 17.37 21.71 -2.86
N GLU A 275 18.63 21.32 -3.10
CA GLU A 275 19.59 20.98 -2.04
C GLU A 275 19.99 22.21 -1.20
N GLU A 276 20.05 23.39 -1.81
CA GLU A 276 20.36 24.64 -1.12
C GLU A 276 19.33 24.94 -0.01
N ILE A 277 18.06 24.61 -0.27
CA ILE A 277 16.97 24.80 0.67
C ILE A 277 17.08 23.78 1.82
N LYS A 278 17.47 22.53 1.53
CA LYS A 278 17.73 21.49 2.55
C LYS A 278 18.90 21.87 3.47
N ILE A 279 19.98 22.42 2.89
CA ILE A 279 21.14 22.91 3.65
C ILE A 279 20.73 24.06 4.58
N LYS A 280 19.96 25.04 4.06
CA LYS A 280 19.46 26.15 4.89
C LYS A 280 18.54 25.67 6.00
N ALA A 281 17.62 24.75 5.71
CA ALA A 281 16.74 24.14 6.71
C ALA A 281 17.53 23.52 7.86
N THR A 282 18.57 22.75 7.51
CA THR A 282 19.45 22.09 8.49
C THR A 282 20.22 23.10 9.32
N ARG A 283 20.74 24.18 8.71
CA ARG A 283 21.41 25.28 9.43
C ARG A 283 20.48 25.99 10.42
N ASN A 284 19.20 26.08 10.08
CA ASN A 284 18.16 26.65 10.96
C ASN A 284 17.61 25.63 11.98
N GLY A 285 18.20 24.42 12.07
CA GLY A 285 17.85 23.43 13.08
C GLY A 285 16.64 22.54 12.74
N LEU A 286 16.16 22.55 11.49
CA LEU A 286 15.17 21.59 11.03
C LEU A 286 15.81 20.21 10.80
N LEU A 287 15.10 19.16 11.20
CA LEU A 287 15.52 17.79 10.96
C LEU A 287 14.94 17.30 9.63
N VAL A 288 15.80 17.13 8.62
CA VAL A 288 15.41 16.61 7.31
C VAL A 288 15.05 15.12 7.42
N VAL A 289 13.88 14.73 6.92
CA VAL A 289 13.33 13.38 7.01
C VAL A 289 12.68 12.95 5.69
N SER A 290 12.60 11.65 5.47
CA SER A 290 11.97 11.05 4.29
C SER A 290 10.52 10.61 4.56
N THR A 291 9.83 10.18 3.51
CA THR A 291 8.49 9.56 3.61
C THR A 291 8.50 8.29 4.45
N VAL A 292 9.60 7.54 4.44
CA VAL A 292 9.81 6.36 5.28
C VAL A 292 9.76 6.71 6.77
N TRP A 293 10.27 7.89 7.17
CA TRP A 293 10.13 8.35 8.54
C TRP A 293 8.67 8.53 8.95
N VAL A 294 7.84 9.11 8.07
CA VAL A 294 6.40 9.29 8.33
C VAL A 294 5.75 7.93 8.55
N VAL A 295 5.96 6.99 7.62
CA VAL A 295 5.37 5.65 7.68
C VAL A 295 5.82 4.90 8.93
N GLN A 296 7.10 4.95 9.30
CA GLN A 296 7.59 4.30 10.52
C GLN A 296 7.02 4.92 11.79
N CYS A 297 6.86 6.26 11.84
CA CYS A 297 6.21 6.90 12.98
C CYS A 297 4.74 6.46 13.14
N LEU A 298 4.02 6.30 12.02
CA LEU A 298 2.65 5.81 12.00
C LEU A 298 2.55 4.36 12.46
N ILE A 299 3.42 3.49 11.94
CA ILE A 299 3.50 2.06 12.32
C ILE A 299 3.78 1.94 13.82
N MET A 300 4.80 2.66 14.32
CA MET A 300 5.23 2.58 15.72
C MET A 300 4.34 3.36 16.69
N GLY A 301 3.44 4.21 16.18
CA GLY A 301 2.56 5.05 16.98
C GLY A 301 3.29 6.13 17.79
N ARG A 302 4.53 6.49 17.43
CA ARG A 302 5.36 7.51 18.08
C ARG A 302 6.31 8.16 17.09
N VAL A 303 6.80 9.36 17.43
CA VAL A 303 7.85 10.01 16.65
C VAL A 303 9.16 9.22 16.76
N CYS A 304 9.72 8.83 15.62
CA CYS A 304 11.05 8.26 15.52
C CYS A 304 12.11 9.36 15.49
N HIS A 305 13.24 9.17 16.16
CA HIS A 305 14.35 10.10 16.03
C HIS A 305 15.05 9.88 14.69
N PRO A 306 15.30 10.93 13.86
CA PRO A 306 15.85 10.75 12.51
C PRO A 306 17.22 10.05 12.49
N SER A 307 18.07 10.28 13.50
CA SER A 307 19.37 9.60 13.59
C SER A 307 19.30 8.13 14.03
N SER A 308 18.11 7.59 14.35
CA SER A 308 17.99 6.20 14.76
C SER A 308 18.27 5.21 13.64
N ASN A 309 18.13 5.63 12.38
CA ASN A 309 18.45 4.83 11.21
C ASN A 309 18.51 5.71 9.94
N GLU A 310 19.47 5.44 9.05
CA GLU A 310 19.66 6.19 7.80
C GLU A 310 18.40 6.22 6.91
N LYS A 311 17.60 5.15 6.92
CA LYS A 311 16.38 5.05 6.10
C LYS A 311 15.33 6.11 6.44
N LEU A 312 15.41 6.70 7.64
CA LEU A 312 14.51 7.77 8.09
C LEU A 312 14.86 9.14 7.48
N THR A 313 16.08 9.29 7.00
CA THR A 313 16.59 10.53 6.37
C THR A 313 16.95 10.34 4.91
N GLN A 314 17.13 9.09 4.47
CA GLN A 314 17.38 8.73 3.09
C GLN A 314 16.13 8.96 2.24
N ILE A 315 16.30 9.77 1.21
CA ILE A 315 15.26 10.11 0.25
C ILE A 315 15.37 9.09 -0.90
N TYR A 316 14.38 8.20 -1.01
CA TYR A 316 14.37 7.06 -1.93
C TYR A 316 13.94 7.45 -3.35
N GLN A 317 14.44 6.71 -4.35
CA GLN A 317 14.08 6.80 -5.77
C GLN A 317 12.83 5.96 -6.08
N GLU A 318 12.15 6.20 -7.21
CA GLU A 318 11.05 5.34 -7.68
C GLU A 318 11.51 3.89 -7.89
N ASP A 319 12.77 3.68 -8.26
CA ASP A 319 13.38 2.35 -8.46
C ASP A 319 13.70 1.59 -7.16
N ASP A 320 13.57 2.23 -5.99
CA ASP A 320 13.92 1.63 -4.69
C ASP A 320 12.77 0.84 -4.02
N TYR A 321 11.57 0.77 -4.65
CA TYR A 321 10.33 0.24 -4.04
C TYR A 321 9.81 -1.09 -4.61
#